data_AF-A0A0Q0AGA2-F1
#
_entry.id   AF-A0A0Q0AGA2-F1
#
_cell.length_a   1.000
_cell.length_b   1.000
_cell.length_c   1.000
_cell.angle_alpha   90.00
_cell.angle_beta   90.00
_cell.angle_gamma   90.00
#
_symmetry.space_group_name_H-M   'P 1'
#
loop_
_entity.id
_entity.type
_entity.pdbx_description
1 polymer ?
#
loop_
_entity_poly.entity_id
_entity_poly.type
_entity_poly.pdbx_seq_one_letter_code
_entity_poly.pdbx_strand_id
1 'polypeptide(L)'
;MRSDRLTPQDWLTQQPLRKDEHLYVVVSAASDADALKTLHMAEPDTGFIPIWGGTPYDTWQPVMPYLSELKPRSAFLTWVAETDAEDWGWLAVSTCAPQVVFEHLRSLTQVKMPDGAEVFFRFWDGRHIYPILSELGAEAPEVVPVFDRYLINGRALITGQGVVSDPMPFPWWSVPDALIKKLAGDDHNTVIDNMMQWLQENEAELYFSFPESNLRQKVARFVKRTSLTEENYTGLLKAHLKNEVTA
;
A
#
# COMPACT_ATOMS: atom_id res chain seq x y z
N MET A 1 12.60 16.55 3.65
CA MET A 1 13.70 16.15 2.74
C MET A 1 13.09 15.32 1.62
N ARG A 2 13.17 15.79 0.37
CA ARG A 2 12.48 15.22 -0.81
C ARG A 2 13.45 14.41 -1.71
N SER A 3 14.59 13.96 -1.16
CA SER A 3 15.77 13.63 -1.98
C SER A 3 15.85 12.18 -2.49
N ASP A 4 14.97 11.28 -2.04
CA ASP A 4 15.09 9.84 -2.33
C ASP A 4 13.89 9.23 -3.08
N ARG A 5 12.86 10.02 -3.44
CA ARG A 5 11.70 9.52 -4.21
C ARG A 5 12.00 9.57 -5.70
N LEU A 6 11.89 8.42 -6.37
CA LEU A 6 12.04 8.31 -7.81
C LEU A 6 10.81 8.88 -8.52
N THR A 7 11.01 9.79 -9.47
CA THR A 7 9.91 10.31 -10.30
C THR A 7 9.51 9.29 -11.37
N PRO A 8 8.27 9.31 -11.88
CA PRO A 8 7.88 8.43 -12.99
C PRO A 8 8.73 8.62 -14.25
N GLN A 9 9.17 9.84 -14.52
CA GLN A 9 10.02 10.14 -15.68
C GLN A 9 11.42 9.54 -15.51
N ASP A 10 12.01 9.65 -14.32
CA ASP A 10 13.31 9.04 -14.03
C ASP A 10 13.20 7.51 -14.06
N TRP A 11 12.12 6.95 -13.51
CA TRP A 11 11.85 5.51 -13.54
C TRP A 11 11.77 4.96 -14.96
N LEU A 12 10.98 5.59 -15.83
CA LEU A 12 10.86 5.20 -17.24
C LEU A 12 12.11 5.53 -18.05
N THR A 13 12.95 6.48 -17.62
CA THR A 13 14.24 6.76 -18.28
C THR A 13 15.29 5.71 -17.93
N GLN A 14 15.39 5.33 -16.65
CA GLN A 14 16.28 4.25 -16.20
C GLN A 14 15.90 2.91 -16.83
N GLN A 15 14.60 2.73 -17.05
CA GLN A 15 14.01 1.47 -17.47
C GLN A 15 12.87 1.74 -18.47
N PRO A 16 13.20 2.04 -19.74
CA PRO A 16 12.21 2.34 -20.77
C PRO A 16 11.22 1.20 -20.99
N LEU A 17 10.03 1.55 -21.48
CA LEU A 17 9.08 0.55 -21.97
C LEU A 17 9.68 -0.17 -23.17
N ARG A 18 9.64 -1.50 -23.13
CA ARG A 18 10.02 -2.36 -24.25
C ARG A 18 8.87 -2.46 -25.24
N LYS A 19 9.15 -3.09 -26.38
CA LYS A 19 8.12 -3.45 -27.34
C LYS A 19 7.08 -4.34 -26.64
N ASP A 20 5.80 -4.06 -26.88
CA ASP A 20 4.66 -4.80 -26.33
C ASP A 20 4.46 -4.64 -24.80
N GLU A 21 5.18 -3.72 -24.16
CA GLU A 21 4.91 -3.30 -22.78
C GLU A 21 3.95 -2.10 -22.73
N HIS A 22 3.06 -2.14 -21.76
CA HIS A 22 2.05 -1.13 -21.46
C HIS A 22 2.29 -0.55 -20.07
N LEU A 23 2.09 0.76 -19.93
CA LEU A 23 2.10 1.45 -18.64
C LEU A 23 0.68 1.54 -18.12
N TYR A 24 0.43 0.95 -16.96
CA TYR A 24 -0.87 1.00 -16.29
C TYR A 24 -0.82 1.88 -15.05
N VAL A 25 -1.98 2.47 -14.74
CA VAL A 25 -2.26 3.12 -13.47
C VAL A 25 -3.45 2.43 -12.81
N VAL A 26 -3.31 2.14 -11.52
CA VAL A 26 -4.43 1.83 -10.64
C VAL A 26 -4.62 3.04 -9.74
N VAL A 27 -5.80 3.64 -9.79
CA VAL A 27 -6.12 4.87 -9.05
C VAL A 27 -7.25 4.64 -8.06
N SER A 28 -7.10 5.21 -6.88
CA SER A 28 -8.08 5.18 -5.79
C SER A 28 -9.05 6.35 -5.91
N ALA A 29 -10.36 6.09 -6.01
CA ALA A 29 -11.37 7.14 -5.85
C ALA A 29 -11.52 7.60 -4.39
N ALA A 30 -11.04 6.79 -3.43
CA ALA A 30 -11.17 7.05 -2.00
C ALA A 30 -10.11 8.01 -1.44
N SER A 31 -9.09 8.38 -2.23
CA SER A 31 -8.06 9.33 -1.80
C SER A 31 -8.55 10.76 -1.97
N ASP A 32 -8.32 11.60 -0.95
CA ASP A 32 -8.61 13.05 -0.99
C ASP A 32 -7.67 13.83 -1.92
N ALA A 33 -6.69 13.17 -2.53
CA ALA A 33 -5.70 13.78 -3.41
C ALA A 33 -6.24 14.14 -4.82
N ASP A 34 -7.54 13.95 -5.08
CA ASP A 34 -8.18 14.26 -6.38
C ASP A 34 -7.50 13.53 -7.57
N ALA A 35 -6.88 12.37 -7.33
CA ALA A 35 -6.07 11.66 -8.31
C ALA A 35 -6.87 11.21 -9.54
N LEU A 36 -8.05 10.61 -9.32
CA LEU A 36 -8.94 10.16 -10.41
C LEU A 36 -9.42 11.33 -11.28
N LYS A 37 -9.77 12.45 -10.64
CA LYS A 37 -10.19 13.67 -11.34
C LYS A 37 -9.05 14.26 -12.17
N THR A 38 -7.85 14.33 -11.58
CA THR A 38 -6.65 14.82 -12.28
C THR A 38 -6.30 13.93 -13.46
N LEU A 39 -6.40 12.61 -13.28
CA LEU A 39 -6.20 11.64 -14.35
C LEU A 39 -7.21 11.84 -15.48
N HIS A 40 -8.49 12.01 -15.16
CA HIS A 40 -9.54 12.25 -16.16
C HIS A 40 -9.29 13.55 -16.96
N MET A 41 -8.81 14.60 -16.31
CA MET A 41 -8.44 15.86 -16.98
C MET A 41 -7.20 15.71 -17.87
N ALA A 42 -6.23 14.91 -17.45
CA ALA A 42 -4.99 14.68 -18.19
C ALA A 42 -5.19 13.74 -19.40
N GLU A 43 -6.15 12.81 -19.30
CA GLU A 43 -6.38 11.74 -20.26
C GLU A 43 -7.88 11.62 -20.63
N PRO A 44 -8.49 12.65 -21.25
CA PRO A 44 -9.94 12.71 -21.49
C PRO A 44 -10.46 11.64 -22.46
N ASP A 45 -9.60 11.19 -23.38
CA ASP A 45 -9.94 10.19 -24.40
C ASP A 45 -9.62 8.75 -23.95
N THR A 46 -9.00 8.58 -22.78
CA THR A 46 -8.54 7.28 -22.29
C THR A 46 -9.65 6.58 -21.52
N GLY A 47 -9.80 5.27 -21.74
CA GLY A 47 -10.78 4.45 -21.02
C GLY A 47 -10.42 4.29 -19.54
N PHE A 48 -11.45 4.36 -18.69
CA PHE A 48 -11.36 4.08 -17.25
C PHE A 48 -12.19 2.84 -16.95
N ILE A 49 -11.52 1.77 -16.52
CA ILE A 49 -12.19 0.51 -16.23
C ILE A 49 -12.45 0.44 -14.71
N PRO A 50 -13.72 0.50 -14.24
CA PRO A 50 -14.05 0.33 -12.83
C PRO A 50 -13.77 -1.12 -12.43
N ILE A 51 -12.84 -1.35 -11.50
CA ILE A 51 -12.35 -2.71 -11.22
C ILE A 51 -13.44 -3.61 -10.63
N TRP A 52 -14.36 -3.06 -9.84
CA TRP A 52 -15.49 -3.83 -9.30
C TRP A 52 -16.68 -3.95 -10.25
N GLY A 53 -16.54 -3.52 -11.51
CA GLY A 53 -17.57 -3.68 -12.54
C GLY A 53 -17.98 -5.16 -12.70
N GLY A 54 -19.28 -5.42 -12.60
CA GLY A 54 -19.85 -6.78 -12.68
C GLY A 54 -19.69 -7.61 -11.41
N THR A 55 -19.31 -7.01 -10.29
CA THR A 55 -19.33 -7.62 -8.95
C THR A 55 -20.49 -7.03 -8.13
N PRO A 56 -20.82 -7.60 -6.95
CA PRO A 56 -21.78 -6.98 -6.02
C PRO A 56 -21.42 -5.55 -5.54
N TYR A 57 -20.20 -5.07 -5.82
CA TYR A 57 -19.69 -3.75 -5.41
C TYR A 57 -19.61 -2.75 -6.57
N ASP A 58 -20.21 -3.05 -7.73
CA ASP A 58 -20.17 -2.22 -8.94
C ASP A 58 -20.76 -0.81 -8.76
N THR A 59 -21.62 -0.64 -7.75
CA THR A 59 -22.25 0.63 -7.37
C THR A 59 -21.47 1.44 -6.34
N TRP A 60 -20.30 1.00 -5.90
CA TRP A 60 -19.53 1.70 -4.86
C TRP A 60 -18.62 2.79 -5.45
N GLN A 61 -19.18 3.71 -6.22
CA GLN A 61 -18.39 4.72 -6.94
C GLN A 61 -17.47 5.58 -6.04
N PRO A 62 -17.87 6.02 -4.84
CA PRO A 62 -17.01 6.85 -3.99
C PRO A 62 -15.68 6.20 -3.58
N VAL A 63 -15.60 4.88 -3.63
CA VAL A 63 -14.41 4.10 -3.23
C VAL A 63 -13.93 3.14 -4.33
N MET A 64 -14.49 3.25 -5.53
CA MET A 64 -14.19 2.40 -6.67
C MET A 64 -12.72 2.59 -7.10
N PRO A 65 -11.92 1.53 -7.16
CA PRO A 65 -10.63 1.61 -7.82
C PRO A 65 -10.79 1.50 -9.33
N TYR A 66 -10.00 2.26 -10.07
CA TYR A 66 -10.03 2.30 -11.53
C TYR A 66 -8.69 1.89 -12.12
N LEU A 67 -8.75 1.13 -13.22
CA LEU A 67 -7.61 0.80 -14.05
C LEU A 67 -7.64 1.67 -15.31
N SER A 68 -6.49 2.19 -15.71
CA SER A 68 -6.31 2.85 -17.00
C SER A 68 -4.91 2.60 -17.56
N GLU A 69 -4.77 2.69 -18.88
CA GLU A 69 -3.48 2.62 -19.57
C GLU A 69 -2.98 4.04 -19.86
N LEU A 70 -1.71 4.32 -19.57
CA LEU A 70 -1.09 5.61 -19.77
C LEU A 70 -0.07 5.57 -20.89
N LYS A 71 0.05 6.70 -21.59
CA LYS A 71 1.21 6.95 -22.45
C LYS A 71 2.42 7.30 -21.58
N PRO A 72 3.67 6.94 -21.99
CA PRO A 72 4.89 7.30 -21.25
C PRO A 72 5.12 8.80 -21.02
N ARG A 73 4.42 9.66 -21.77
CA ARG A 73 4.47 11.12 -21.68
C ARG A 73 3.14 11.73 -21.23
N SER A 74 2.30 10.95 -20.57
CA SER A 74 1.05 11.43 -19.99
C SER A 74 1.32 12.61 -19.04
N ALA A 75 0.49 13.65 -19.13
CA ALA A 75 0.55 14.80 -18.21
C ALA A 75 0.26 14.37 -16.76
N PHE A 76 -0.44 13.25 -16.56
CA PHE A 76 -0.70 12.69 -15.23
C PHE A 76 0.59 12.29 -14.51
N LEU A 77 1.65 11.89 -15.23
CA LEU A 77 2.93 11.52 -14.63
C LEU A 77 3.63 12.69 -13.94
N THR A 78 3.38 13.92 -14.39
CA THR A 78 3.86 15.14 -13.72
C THR A 78 3.17 15.30 -12.37
N TRP A 79 1.86 15.12 -12.31
CA TRP A 79 1.11 15.17 -11.05
C TRP A 79 1.60 14.09 -10.06
N VAL A 80 1.84 12.86 -10.54
CA VAL A 80 2.39 11.78 -9.72
C VAL A 80 3.77 12.13 -9.14
N ALA A 81 4.60 12.90 -9.86
CA ALA A 81 5.90 13.35 -9.35
C ALA A 81 5.77 14.43 -8.27
N GLU A 82 4.68 15.19 -8.25
CA GLU A 82 4.49 16.36 -7.39
C GLU A 82 3.68 16.06 -6.13
N THR A 83 2.75 15.10 -6.21
CA THR A 83 1.87 14.72 -5.09
C THR A 83 2.67 14.17 -3.89
N ASP A 84 2.23 14.52 -2.68
CA ASP A 84 2.74 13.97 -1.44
C ASP A 84 1.87 12.85 -0.86
N ALA A 85 0.64 12.69 -1.39
CA ALA A 85 -0.25 11.60 -1.05
C ALA A 85 0.37 10.24 -1.39
N GLU A 86 0.06 9.23 -0.58
CA GLU A 86 0.58 7.86 -0.71
C GLU A 86 -0.52 6.81 -0.98
N ASP A 87 -1.79 7.24 -0.93
CA ASP A 87 -2.98 6.40 -1.07
C ASP A 87 -3.75 6.63 -2.37
N TRP A 88 -3.20 7.47 -3.26
CA TRP A 88 -3.81 7.82 -4.54
C TRP A 88 -3.85 6.66 -5.52
N GLY A 89 -2.94 5.68 -5.39
CA GLY A 89 -2.74 4.65 -6.40
C GLY A 89 -1.28 4.27 -6.58
N TRP A 90 -0.98 3.72 -7.76
CA TRP A 90 0.36 3.36 -8.19
C TRP A 90 0.44 3.12 -9.70
N LEU A 91 1.66 3.04 -10.21
CA LEU A 91 1.97 2.74 -11.61
C LEU A 91 2.60 1.35 -11.72
N ALA A 92 2.36 0.66 -12.84
CA ALA A 92 3.01 -0.61 -13.15
C ALA A 92 3.18 -0.83 -14.65
N VAL A 93 4.11 -1.70 -15.01
CA VAL A 93 4.37 -2.12 -16.40
C VAL A 93 3.96 -3.58 -16.57
N SER A 94 3.31 -3.88 -17.69
CA SER A 94 2.84 -5.23 -18.03
C SER A 94 2.87 -5.44 -19.54
N THR A 95 3.05 -6.70 -19.96
CA THR A 95 2.83 -7.11 -21.36
C THR A 95 1.41 -7.62 -21.62
N CYS A 96 0.57 -7.70 -20.59
CA CYS A 96 -0.82 -8.13 -20.70
C CYS A 96 -1.70 -7.02 -21.26
N ALA A 97 -2.72 -7.42 -22.02
CA ALA A 97 -3.77 -6.52 -22.49
C ALA A 97 -4.64 -5.99 -21.32
N PRO A 98 -5.28 -4.82 -21.46
CA PRO A 98 -6.01 -4.17 -20.35
C PRO A 98 -7.10 -5.05 -19.72
N GLN A 99 -7.80 -5.84 -20.53
CA GLN A 99 -8.85 -6.74 -20.06
C GLN A 99 -8.31 -7.84 -19.12
N VAL A 100 -7.14 -8.40 -19.44
CA VAL A 100 -6.49 -9.45 -18.63
C VAL A 100 -6.05 -8.87 -17.28
N VAL A 101 -5.47 -7.67 -17.30
CA VAL A 101 -5.09 -6.95 -16.08
C VAL A 101 -6.31 -6.63 -15.22
N PHE A 102 -7.37 -6.11 -15.83
CA PHE A 102 -8.64 -5.82 -15.16
C PHE A 102 -9.23 -7.06 -14.47
N GLU A 103 -9.34 -8.17 -15.20
CA GLU A 103 -9.93 -9.39 -14.67
C GLU A 103 -9.12 -9.97 -13.51
N HIS A 104 -7.79 -9.93 -13.61
CA HIS A 104 -6.91 -10.36 -12.53
C HIS A 104 -7.06 -9.47 -11.29
N LEU A 105 -7.01 -8.14 -11.43
CA LEU A 105 -7.20 -7.23 -10.31
C LEU A 105 -8.58 -7.38 -9.67
N ARG A 106 -9.63 -7.58 -10.48
CA ARG A 106 -10.99 -7.86 -9.98
C ARG A 106 -11.04 -9.17 -9.19
N SER A 107 -10.30 -10.20 -9.61
CA SER A 107 -10.18 -11.47 -8.87
C SER A 107 -9.56 -11.31 -7.47
N LEU A 108 -8.89 -10.19 -7.21
CA LEU A 108 -8.25 -9.85 -5.95
C LEU A 108 -9.09 -8.88 -5.10
N THR A 109 -10.38 -8.70 -5.40
CA THR A 109 -11.27 -7.81 -4.62
C THR A 109 -11.32 -8.18 -3.14
N GLN A 110 -11.34 -9.48 -2.85
CA GLN A 110 -11.28 -10.03 -1.49
C GLN A 110 -10.25 -11.15 -1.39
N VAL A 111 -9.74 -11.35 -0.18
CA VAL A 111 -8.75 -12.38 0.18
C VAL A 111 -9.16 -13.07 1.47
N LYS A 112 -8.60 -14.26 1.72
CA LYS A 112 -8.82 -15.02 2.96
C LYS A 112 -7.68 -14.76 3.93
N MET A 113 -8.01 -14.30 5.13
CA MET A 113 -7.08 -14.18 6.24
C MET A 113 -6.77 -15.54 6.86
N PRO A 114 -5.68 -15.70 7.61
CA PRO A 114 -5.32 -16.98 8.21
C PRO A 114 -6.35 -17.55 9.21
N ASP A 115 -7.13 -16.68 9.84
CA ASP A 115 -8.25 -17.05 10.71
C ASP A 115 -9.51 -17.47 9.94
N GLY A 116 -9.47 -17.44 8.61
CA GLY A 116 -10.57 -17.76 7.70
C GLY A 116 -11.49 -16.58 7.36
N ALA A 117 -11.25 -15.38 7.91
CA ALA A 117 -12.04 -14.20 7.58
C ALA A 117 -11.84 -13.77 6.12
N GLU A 118 -12.91 -13.40 5.43
CA GLU A 118 -12.86 -12.83 4.08
C GLU A 118 -12.87 -11.30 4.18
N VAL A 119 -11.81 -10.65 3.67
CA VAL A 119 -11.62 -9.20 3.78
C VAL A 119 -11.31 -8.57 2.44
N PHE A 120 -11.64 -7.29 2.27
CA PHE A 120 -11.24 -6.53 1.09
C PHE A 120 -9.72 -6.37 1.04
N PHE A 121 -9.14 -6.76 -0.09
CA PHE A 121 -7.73 -6.54 -0.32
C PHE A 121 -7.53 -5.19 -1.00
N ARG A 122 -7.03 -4.22 -0.22
CA ARG A 122 -6.85 -2.82 -0.63
C ARG A 122 -5.65 -2.64 -1.56
N PHE A 123 -5.57 -3.45 -2.61
CA PHE A 123 -4.43 -3.46 -3.54
C PHE A 123 -4.26 -2.14 -4.29
N TRP A 124 -5.29 -1.30 -4.38
CA TRP A 124 -5.23 0.00 -5.04
C TRP A 124 -4.54 1.08 -4.19
N ASP A 125 -4.40 0.88 -2.89
CA ASP A 125 -3.74 1.85 -1.99
C ASP A 125 -2.24 1.52 -1.91
N GLY A 126 -1.41 2.46 -2.36
CA GLY A 126 0.05 2.33 -2.38
C GLY A 126 0.67 1.98 -1.02
N ARG A 127 0.07 2.45 0.08
CA ARG A 127 0.52 2.16 1.45
C ARG A 127 0.30 0.70 1.84
N HIS A 128 -0.71 0.05 1.27
CA HIS A 128 -1.07 -1.34 1.55
C HIS A 128 -0.37 -2.32 0.60
N ILE A 129 -0.38 -2.04 -0.70
CA ILE A 129 0.14 -2.99 -1.69
C ILE A 129 1.67 -3.06 -1.71
N TYR A 130 2.37 -1.94 -1.47
CA TYR A 130 3.84 -1.93 -1.53
C TYR A 130 4.47 -2.86 -0.48
N PRO A 131 4.14 -2.76 0.83
CA PRO A 131 4.71 -3.67 1.83
C PRO A 131 4.42 -5.14 1.51
N ILE A 132 3.23 -5.44 1.01
CA ILE A 132 2.82 -6.80 0.66
C ILE A 132 3.68 -7.37 -0.48
N LEU A 133 3.81 -6.65 -1.59
CA LEU A 133 4.63 -7.10 -2.72
C LEU A 133 6.12 -7.17 -2.35
N SER A 134 6.60 -6.23 -1.54
CA SER A 134 7.99 -6.21 -1.04
C SER A 134 8.29 -7.44 -0.18
N GLU A 135 7.39 -7.81 0.74
CA GLU A 135 7.58 -8.95 1.65
C GLU A 135 7.37 -10.31 0.98
N LEU A 136 6.48 -10.38 -0.02
CA LEU A 136 6.33 -11.56 -0.88
C LEU A 136 7.58 -11.78 -1.75
N GLY A 137 8.20 -10.71 -2.24
CA GLY A 137 9.42 -10.79 -3.04
C GLY A 137 9.25 -11.70 -4.26
N ALA A 138 9.99 -12.80 -4.31
CA ALA A 138 9.93 -13.76 -5.42
C ALA A 138 8.58 -14.48 -5.56
N GLU A 139 7.75 -14.49 -4.51
CA GLU A 139 6.40 -15.08 -4.53
C GLU A 139 5.33 -14.07 -5.01
N ALA A 140 5.66 -12.79 -5.14
CA ALA A 140 4.72 -11.76 -5.58
C ALA A 140 4.05 -12.07 -6.95
N PRO A 141 4.78 -12.61 -7.96
CA PRO A 141 4.18 -12.99 -9.24
C PRO A 141 3.18 -14.15 -9.14
N GLU A 142 3.13 -14.90 -8.04
CA GLU A 142 2.10 -15.93 -7.84
C GLU A 142 0.75 -15.31 -7.47
N VAL A 143 0.76 -14.11 -6.87
CA VAL A 143 -0.44 -13.37 -6.44
C VAL A 143 -0.85 -12.34 -7.49
N VAL A 144 0.12 -11.58 -8.00
CA VAL A 144 -0.09 -10.53 -9.01
C VAL A 144 0.79 -10.82 -10.24
N PRO A 145 0.51 -11.87 -11.03
CA PRO A 145 1.32 -12.31 -12.16
C PRO A 145 1.31 -11.32 -13.33
N VAL A 146 0.34 -10.41 -13.38
CA VAL A 146 0.11 -9.59 -14.58
C VAL A 146 1.13 -8.46 -14.75
N PHE A 147 1.86 -8.03 -13.73
CA PHE A 147 2.83 -6.94 -13.83
C PHE A 147 4.27 -7.43 -13.67
N ASP A 148 5.20 -6.78 -14.36
CA ASP A 148 6.64 -7.05 -14.27
C ASP A 148 7.31 -6.19 -13.19
N ARG A 149 6.95 -4.91 -13.18
CA ARG A 149 7.54 -3.89 -12.31
C ARG A 149 6.56 -2.78 -11.98
N TYR A 150 6.81 -2.11 -10.86
CA TYR A 150 5.94 -1.10 -10.27
C TYR A 150 6.72 0.17 -9.93
N LEU A 151 6.00 1.28 -9.88
CA LEU A 151 6.39 2.48 -9.15
C LEU A 151 5.27 2.83 -8.17
N ILE A 152 5.55 2.65 -6.88
CA ILE A 152 4.58 2.88 -5.81
C ILE A 152 5.19 3.90 -4.84
N ASN A 153 4.54 5.06 -4.66
CA ASN A 153 4.98 6.11 -3.74
C ASN A 153 6.44 6.54 -3.92
N GLY A 154 6.90 6.60 -5.17
CA GLY A 154 8.27 6.96 -5.53
C GLY A 154 9.31 5.86 -5.30
N ARG A 155 8.88 4.61 -5.07
CA ARG A 155 9.73 3.43 -4.91
C ARG A 155 9.53 2.48 -6.08
N ALA A 156 10.60 2.18 -6.82
CA ALA A 156 10.59 1.16 -7.85
C ALA A 156 10.64 -0.23 -7.22
N LEU A 157 9.80 -1.15 -7.71
CA LEU A 157 9.78 -2.54 -7.29
C LEU A 157 9.72 -3.43 -8.53
N ILE A 158 10.55 -4.48 -8.57
CA ILE A 158 10.54 -5.48 -9.64
C ILE A 158 10.18 -6.81 -9.01
N THR A 159 9.06 -7.39 -9.43
CA THR A 159 8.64 -8.74 -9.01
C THR A 159 8.89 -9.75 -10.12
N GLY A 160 8.94 -9.29 -11.37
CA GLY A 160 8.85 -10.12 -12.56
C GLY A 160 7.39 -10.46 -12.88
N GLN A 161 7.11 -10.70 -14.15
CA GLN A 161 5.79 -11.13 -14.61
C GLN A 161 5.64 -12.65 -14.41
N GLY A 162 4.53 -13.06 -13.80
CA GLY A 162 4.21 -14.45 -13.50
C GLY A 162 3.46 -15.16 -14.62
N VAL A 163 3.09 -16.42 -14.40
CA VAL A 163 2.20 -17.14 -15.31
C VAL A 163 0.77 -16.68 -15.10
N VAL A 164 0.21 -16.00 -16.10
CA VAL A 164 -1.17 -15.52 -16.04
C VAL A 164 -2.12 -16.68 -16.39
N SER A 165 -2.91 -17.10 -15.40
CA SER A 165 -3.97 -18.08 -15.55
C SER A 165 -5.33 -17.39 -15.65
N ASP A 166 -6.38 -18.15 -15.98
CA ASP A 166 -7.74 -17.63 -15.97
C ASP A 166 -8.10 -17.07 -14.57
N PRO A 167 -8.79 -15.92 -14.51
CA PRO A 167 -9.14 -15.27 -13.25
C PRO A 167 -10.06 -16.17 -12.41
N MET A 168 -9.65 -16.42 -11.17
CA MET A 168 -10.47 -17.16 -10.21
C MET A 168 -11.53 -16.25 -9.57
N PRO A 169 -12.70 -16.78 -9.14
CA PRO A 169 -13.63 -16.00 -8.33
C PRO A 169 -12.98 -15.62 -7.00
N PHE A 170 -13.14 -14.37 -6.57
CA PHE A 170 -12.72 -13.96 -5.23
C PHE A 170 -13.66 -14.53 -4.17
N PRO A 171 -13.17 -14.80 -2.95
CA PRO A 171 -11.77 -14.74 -2.55
C PRO A 171 -11.03 -16.07 -2.82
N TRP A 172 -9.93 -16.01 -3.57
CA TRP A 172 -9.11 -17.18 -3.92
C TRP A 172 -7.76 -17.21 -3.21
N TRP A 173 -7.14 -16.05 -2.98
CA TRP A 173 -5.84 -15.98 -2.34
C TRP A 173 -5.97 -16.04 -0.81
N SER A 174 -5.29 -17.01 -0.20
CA SER A 174 -5.13 -17.11 1.25
C SER A 174 -3.84 -16.40 1.65
N VAL A 175 -3.96 -15.35 2.46
CA VAL A 175 -2.82 -14.56 2.91
C VAL A 175 -1.96 -15.41 3.85
N PRO A 176 -0.65 -15.61 3.57
CA PRO A 176 0.18 -16.43 4.43
C PRO A 176 0.36 -15.84 5.84
N ASP A 177 0.30 -16.69 6.86
CA ASP A 177 0.60 -16.30 8.26
C ASP A 177 1.95 -15.59 8.40
N ALA A 178 2.95 -16.10 7.69
CA ALA A 178 4.31 -15.55 7.70
C ALA A 178 4.33 -14.11 7.14
N LEU A 179 3.51 -13.83 6.12
CA LEU A 179 3.39 -12.49 5.55
C LEU A 179 2.75 -11.53 6.55
N ILE A 180 1.66 -11.94 7.21
CA ILE A 180 1.01 -11.11 8.25
C ILE A 180 2.00 -10.79 9.38
N LYS A 181 2.78 -11.77 9.84
CA LYS A 181 3.79 -11.56 10.89
C LYS A 181 4.90 -10.60 10.47
N LYS A 182 5.34 -10.66 9.22
CA LYS A 182 6.33 -9.72 8.66
C LYS A 182 5.77 -8.31 8.58
N LEU A 183 4.57 -8.15 8.04
CA LEU A 183 3.89 -6.84 7.94
C LEU A 183 3.59 -6.22 9.30
N ALA A 184 3.17 -7.04 10.28
CA ALA A 184 2.96 -6.59 11.66
C ALA A 184 4.27 -6.18 12.35
N GLY A 185 5.40 -6.77 11.95
CA GLY A 185 6.73 -6.36 12.40
C GLY A 185 7.14 -4.96 11.90
N ASP A 186 6.53 -4.48 10.81
CA ASP A 186 6.87 -3.21 10.16
C ASP A 186 5.93 -2.05 10.51
N ASP A 187 4.66 -2.30 10.89
CA ASP A 187 3.72 -1.24 11.29
C ASP A 187 3.87 -0.82 12.77
N HIS A 188 4.98 -0.14 13.03
CA HIS A 188 5.25 0.46 14.32
C HIS A 188 4.26 1.59 14.65
N ASN A 189 3.56 2.19 13.68
CA ASN A 189 2.67 3.34 13.93
C ASN A 189 1.40 2.91 14.66
N THR A 190 0.77 1.81 14.25
CA THR A 190 -0.37 1.25 14.98
C THR A 190 0.01 0.87 16.41
N VAL A 191 1.20 0.29 16.61
CA VAL A 191 1.73 -0.01 17.95
C VAL A 191 2.00 1.26 18.75
N ILE A 192 2.57 2.31 18.14
CA ILE A 192 2.81 3.61 18.77
C ILE A 192 1.49 4.25 19.20
N ASP A 193 0.47 4.27 18.35
CA ASP A 193 -0.83 4.86 18.65
C ASP A 193 -1.53 4.10 19.78
N ASN A 194 -1.53 2.77 19.74
CA ASN A 194 -2.07 1.93 20.80
C ASN A 194 -1.31 2.13 22.13
N MET A 195 0.01 2.28 22.10
CA MET A 195 0.81 2.56 23.29
C MET A 195 0.57 3.96 23.86
N MET A 196 0.41 4.96 23.00
CA MET A 196 0.07 6.33 23.42
C MET A 196 -1.30 6.35 24.09
N GLN A 197 -2.29 5.67 23.50
CA GLN A 197 -3.62 5.51 24.09
C GLN A 197 -3.57 4.76 25.42
N TRP A 198 -2.84 3.64 25.48
CA TRP A 198 -2.70 2.87 26.72
C TRP A 198 -2.07 3.69 27.85
N LEU A 199 -1.02 4.47 27.56
CA LEU A 199 -0.40 5.38 28.54
C LEU A 199 -1.40 6.42 29.06
N GLN A 200 -2.22 6.98 28.17
CA GLN A 200 -3.25 7.95 28.55
C GLN A 200 -4.32 7.34 29.47
N GLU A 201 -4.76 6.12 29.17
CA GLU A 201 -5.85 5.43 29.88
C GLU A 201 -5.41 4.76 31.19
N ASN A 202 -4.19 4.20 31.23
CA ASN A 202 -3.74 3.30 32.31
C ASN A 202 -2.58 3.86 33.13
N GLU A 203 -1.80 4.82 32.60
CA GLU A 203 -0.62 5.40 33.26
C GLU A 203 -0.59 6.93 33.09
N ALA A 204 -1.71 7.60 33.40
CA ALA A 204 -1.88 9.04 33.18
C ALA A 204 -0.75 9.91 33.78
N GLU A 205 -0.19 9.52 34.95
CA GLU A 205 0.95 10.22 35.56
C GLU A 205 2.19 10.22 34.65
N LEU A 206 2.48 9.11 33.97
CA LEU A 206 3.59 9.02 33.00
C LEU A 206 3.25 9.70 31.68
N TYR A 207 1.98 9.68 31.27
CA TYR A 207 1.55 10.37 30.07
C TYR A 207 1.75 11.89 30.19
N PHE A 208 1.36 12.46 31.33
CA PHE A 208 1.45 13.91 31.58
C PHE A 208 2.82 14.38 32.10
N SER A 209 3.77 13.49 32.40
CA SER A 209 5.13 13.87 32.81
C SER A 209 6.01 14.36 31.65
N PHE A 210 5.58 14.15 30.41
CA PHE A 210 6.26 14.60 29.20
C PHE A 210 5.32 15.42 28.30
N PRO A 211 5.83 16.36 27.50
CA PRO A 211 5.09 16.90 26.37
C PRO A 211 4.72 15.76 25.41
N GLU A 212 3.46 15.72 24.94
CA GLU A 212 2.93 14.62 24.13
C GLU A 212 3.78 14.30 22.89
N SER A 213 4.28 15.33 22.19
CA SER A 213 5.15 15.15 21.02
C SER A 213 6.48 14.48 21.37
N ASN A 214 7.04 14.78 22.54
CA ASN A 214 8.26 14.14 23.04
C ASN A 214 7.98 12.72 23.54
N LEU A 215 6.84 12.49 24.18
CA LEU A 215 6.40 11.16 24.60
C LEU A 215 6.23 10.24 23.40
N ARG A 216 5.53 10.71 22.36
CA ARG A 216 5.34 9.97 21.11
C ARG A 216 6.67 9.62 20.43
N GLN A 217 7.64 10.54 20.42
CA GLN A 217 8.99 10.24 19.92
C GLN A 217 9.74 9.21 20.77
N LYS A 218 9.57 9.22 22.09
CA LYS A 218 10.15 8.23 23.00
C LYS A 218 9.53 6.85 22.78
N VAL A 219 8.20 6.78 22.70
CA VAL A 219 7.45 5.55 22.36
C VAL A 219 7.91 5.01 21.00
N ALA A 220 7.98 5.85 19.96
CA ALA A 220 8.47 5.44 18.64
C ALA A 220 9.90 4.88 18.66
N ARG A 221 10.80 5.50 19.43
CA ARG A 221 12.19 5.02 19.60
C ARG A 221 12.25 3.71 20.38
N PHE A 222 11.40 3.56 21.39
CA PHE A 222 11.30 2.34 22.19
C PHE A 222 10.79 1.17 21.35
N VAL A 223 9.71 1.40 20.60
CA VAL A 223 9.07 0.45 19.69
C VAL A 223 10.04 -0.01 18.58
N LYS A 224 10.88 0.89 18.07
CA LYS A 224 11.91 0.55 17.07
C LYS A 224 13.10 -0.25 17.62
N ARG A 225 13.36 -0.19 18.93
CA ARG A 225 14.58 -0.76 19.55
C ARG A 225 14.35 -2.04 20.35
N THR A 226 13.09 -2.39 20.56
CA THR A 226 12.68 -3.47 21.46
C THR A 226 11.84 -4.47 20.69
N SER A 227 12.15 -5.76 20.80
CA SER A 227 11.27 -6.80 20.26
C SER A 227 10.04 -6.91 21.15
N LEU A 228 8.90 -6.48 20.64
CA LEU A 228 7.64 -6.42 21.36
C LEU A 228 6.74 -7.60 20.98
N THR A 229 6.04 -8.15 21.96
CA THR A 229 4.91 -9.07 21.78
C THR A 229 3.71 -8.49 22.50
N GLU A 230 2.48 -8.89 22.12
CA GLU A 230 1.25 -8.40 22.75
C GLU A 230 1.24 -8.55 24.29
N GLU A 231 1.92 -9.56 24.82
CA GLU A 231 1.97 -9.86 26.24
C GLU A 231 2.96 -8.98 27.03
N ASN A 232 3.93 -8.35 26.37
CA ASN A 232 5.04 -7.68 27.06
C ASN A 232 5.15 -6.16 26.81
N TYR A 233 4.47 -5.64 25.79
CA TYR A 233 4.81 -4.33 25.25
C TYR A 233 4.48 -3.14 26.16
N THR A 234 3.37 -3.20 26.90
CA THR A 234 2.96 -2.15 27.84
C THR A 234 3.80 -2.13 29.12
N GLY A 235 4.14 -3.31 29.66
CA GLY A 235 4.96 -3.47 30.86
C GLY A 235 6.40 -2.99 30.65
N LEU A 236 7.01 -3.33 29.52
CA LEU A 236 8.37 -2.89 29.18
C LEU A 236 8.43 -1.38 28.93
N LEU A 237 7.43 -0.81 28.25
CA LEU A 237 7.35 0.64 28.01
C LEU A 237 7.22 1.41 29.33
N LYS A 238 6.34 0.96 30.23
CA LYS A 238 6.17 1.56 31.57
C LYS A 238 7.47 1.56 32.37
N ALA A 239 8.20 0.44 32.38
CA ALA A 239 9.48 0.34 33.07
C ALA A 239 10.52 1.29 32.46
N HIS A 240 10.57 1.39 31.12
CA HIS A 240 11.47 2.29 30.41
C HIS A 240 11.20 3.76 30.76
N LEU A 241 9.95 4.21 30.71
CA LEU A 241 9.57 5.59 31.01
C LEU A 241 9.74 5.94 32.50
N LYS A 242 9.43 5.01 33.41
CA LYS A 242 9.64 5.23 34.86
C LYS A 242 11.11 5.51 35.18
N ASN A 243 12.01 4.71 34.62
CA ASN A 243 13.44 4.91 34.81
C ASN A 243 13.91 6.31 34.37
N GLU A 244 13.32 6.87 33.31
CA GLU A 244 13.66 8.22 32.83
C GLU A 244 13.06 9.36 33.66
N VAL A 245 11.95 9.14 34.36
CA VAL A 245 11.33 10.15 35.23
C VAL A 245 12.02 10.18 36.61
N THR A 246 12.58 9.06 37.05
CA THR A 246 13.30 8.94 38.33
C THR A 246 14.80 9.22 38.26
N ALA A 247 15.36 9.40 37.05
CA ALA A 247 16.78 9.69 36.80
C ALA A 247 17.03 11.20 36.69
#